data_AF-A0A367X255-F1
#
_entry.id   AF-A0A367X255-F1
#
_cell.length_a   1.000
_cell.length_b   1.000
_cell.length_c   1.000
_cell.angle_alpha   90.00
_cell.angle_beta   90.00
_cell.angle_gamma   90.00
#
_symmetry.space_group_name_H-M   'P 1'
#
loop_
_entity.id
_entity.type
_entity.pdbx_description
1 polymer ?
#
loop_
_entity_poly.entity_id
_entity_poly.type
_entity_poly.pdbx_seq_one_letter_code
_entity_poly.pdbx_strand_id
1 'polypeptide(L)'
;MRTVPYYTVAKAADIVRPATITRDTEWDQVKSHSLPIGFHYLVYDGCRIVEPVLFYLHDKCVRSSRIPSVGNTQTALTYDLYEWFSYLGLFHRDWDAACFDDIELYRDRLLCSKSPKTGKRYAVATIRRRLGTIVDFYEWATRQGLIEFDAKEFYEERIKPRNYAITRMAHVQSGDNTVKTSKLLPRTYNSETAEAFSPEALQRVLAELGSIPGDKADRRPCRDRLIASLAVATGMRLDECANLTLSQYKNLKKDGSYSNVALPLYKTKGLKPRTVVIPGIIHDDLRHYVKTERARAVRRAKTSVEALFVNHAHAKRNPGEAITAHSIWRHFQHAVLKAGLVCSSHKNGTTSPSDRPEALHSFHHLRHTFAVTMYFELVRAGKAEPWLSLRTLLGHSHITTTINTYLRSVQIREALMTDTLNTYLKALRDG
;
A
#
# COMPACT_ATOMS: atom_id res chain seq x y z
N MET A 1 -36.00 12.96 24.22
CA MET A 1 -34.90 12.07 23.79
C MET A 1 -34.44 12.54 22.41
N ARG A 2 -33.23 13.09 22.27
CA ARG A 2 -32.69 13.43 20.94
C ARG A 2 -32.35 12.10 20.25
N THR A 3 -32.90 11.86 19.06
CA THR A 3 -32.51 10.72 18.23
C THR A 3 -31.03 10.84 17.90
N VAL A 4 -30.28 9.75 18.03
CA VAL A 4 -28.86 9.72 17.64
C VAL A 4 -28.80 9.95 16.12
N PRO A 5 -28.08 10.98 15.65
CA PRO A 5 -27.99 11.25 14.21
C PRO A 5 -27.32 10.08 13.49
N TYR A 6 -27.95 9.62 12.40
CA TYR A 6 -27.45 8.48 11.62
C TYR A 6 -26.69 8.98 10.40
N TYR A 7 -25.38 8.72 10.37
CA TYR A 7 -24.52 9.06 9.24
C TYR A 7 -24.42 7.91 8.24
N THR A 8 -24.27 8.23 6.97
CA THR A 8 -23.92 7.27 5.91
C THR A 8 -22.96 7.86 4.89
N VAL A 9 -22.22 7.00 4.19
CA VAL A 9 -21.34 7.40 3.10
C VAL A 9 -22.10 7.25 1.77
N ALA A 10 -22.30 8.36 1.09
CA ALA A 10 -22.89 8.42 -0.24
C ALA A 10 -21.80 8.51 -1.32
N LYS A 11 -22.16 8.21 -2.57
CA LYS A 11 -21.26 8.24 -3.73
C LYS A 11 -21.88 9.05 -4.86
N ALA A 12 -21.11 9.96 -5.45
CA ALA A 12 -21.54 10.75 -6.59
C ALA A 12 -21.72 9.83 -7.82
N ALA A 13 -22.98 9.57 -8.20
CA ALA A 13 -23.36 8.94 -9.47
C ALA A 13 -24.50 9.81 -10.03
N ASP A 14 -24.26 10.47 -11.17
CA ASP A 14 -25.14 11.42 -11.87
C ASP A 14 -26.12 12.17 -10.95
N ILE A 15 -25.62 13.29 -10.43
CA ILE A 15 -26.21 14.19 -9.42
C ILE A 15 -27.76 14.26 -9.51
N VAL A 16 -28.47 13.52 -8.67
CA VAL A 16 -29.92 13.70 -8.44
C VAL A 16 -30.09 14.67 -7.27
N ARG A 17 -30.89 15.74 -7.48
CA ARG A 17 -31.26 16.72 -6.45
C ARG A 17 -31.83 15.99 -5.22
N PRO A 18 -31.15 16.01 -4.06
CA PRO A 18 -31.73 15.49 -2.84
C PRO A 18 -33.00 16.30 -2.53
N ALA A 19 -34.09 15.63 -2.16
CA ALA A 19 -35.35 16.28 -1.79
C ALA A 19 -35.22 17.25 -0.59
N THR A 20 -34.08 17.20 0.11
CA THR A 20 -33.74 18.03 1.26
C THR A 20 -33.10 19.38 0.92
N ILE A 21 -32.67 19.61 -0.32
CA ILE A 21 -32.16 20.91 -0.77
C ILE A 21 -33.31 21.69 -1.42
N THR A 22 -33.99 22.48 -0.58
CA THR A 22 -35.20 23.22 -0.97
C THR A 22 -34.92 24.58 -1.60
N ARG A 23 -33.71 25.13 -1.45
CA ARG A 23 -33.33 26.45 -1.99
C ARG A 23 -32.43 26.31 -3.22
N ASP A 24 -32.75 27.07 -4.25
CA ASP A 24 -32.02 26.99 -5.54
C ASP A 24 -30.58 27.53 -5.44
N THR A 25 -30.31 28.49 -4.54
CA THR A 25 -28.96 29.06 -4.31
C THR A 25 -27.97 28.06 -3.72
N GLU A 26 -28.41 27.21 -2.79
CA GLU A 26 -27.60 26.15 -2.19
C GLU A 26 -27.35 25.03 -3.21
N TRP A 27 -28.37 24.68 -4.01
CA TRP A 27 -28.22 23.69 -5.08
C TRP A 27 -27.27 24.17 -6.17
N ASP A 28 -27.32 25.45 -6.56
CA ASP A 28 -26.44 26.05 -7.55
C ASP A 28 -24.98 26.18 -7.06
N GLN A 29 -24.76 26.41 -5.76
CA GLN A 29 -23.40 26.32 -5.18
C GLN A 29 -22.85 24.89 -5.20
N VAL A 30 -23.67 23.86 -4.94
CA VAL A 30 -23.23 22.46 -5.03
C VAL A 30 -23.00 22.04 -6.49
N LYS A 31 -23.87 22.47 -7.42
CA LYS A 31 -23.73 22.24 -8.87
C LYS A 31 -22.45 22.87 -9.43
N SER A 32 -22.10 24.07 -8.99
CA SER A 32 -20.88 24.77 -9.45
C SER A 32 -19.58 24.02 -9.10
N HIS A 33 -19.64 23.10 -8.13
CA HIS A 33 -18.51 22.27 -7.70
C HIS A 33 -18.47 20.86 -8.33
N SER A 34 -19.39 20.52 -9.25
CA SER A 34 -19.45 19.28 -10.06
C SER A 34 -18.55 18.13 -9.54
N LEU A 35 -19.03 17.42 -8.51
CA LEU A 35 -18.26 16.37 -7.87
C LEU A 35 -17.88 15.29 -8.89
N PRO A 36 -16.60 14.85 -8.93
CA PRO A 36 -16.18 13.80 -9.83
C PRO A 36 -17.00 12.51 -9.63
N ILE A 37 -17.30 11.82 -10.73
CA ILE A 37 -18.03 10.55 -10.68
C ILE A 37 -17.28 9.57 -9.77
N GLY A 38 -17.99 9.05 -8.78
CA GLY A 38 -17.50 8.11 -7.79
C GLY A 38 -16.86 8.72 -6.54
N PHE A 39 -16.94 10.04 -6.37
CA PHE A 39 -16.53 10.73 -5.15
C PHE A 39 -17.40 10.34 -3.94
N HIS A 40 -16.78 9.98 -2.82
CA HIS A 40 -17.48 9.62 -1.59
C HIS A 40 -17.68 10.83 -0.66
N TYR A 41 -18.86 11.02 -0.12
CA TYR A 41 -19.14 12.11 0.82
C TYR A 41 -20.06 11.64 1.95
N LEU A 42 -20.10 12.42 3.03
CA LEU A 42 -20.86 12.09 4.23
C LEU A 42 -22.24 12.76 4.17
N VAL A 43 -23.28 12.00 4.52
CA VAL A 43 -24.64 12.51 4.70
C VAL A 43 -25.18 12.09 6.06
N TYR A 44 -26.06 12.92 6.64
CA TYR A 44 -26.80 12.64 7.87
C TYR A 44 -28.32 12.67 7.60
N ASP A 45 -29.10 11.99 8.44
CA ASP A 45 -30.58 11.94 8.50
C ASP A 45 -31.33 12.54 7.28
N GLY A 46 -31.88 11.66 6.43
CA GLY A 46 -32.70 12.07 5.27
C GLY A 46 -31.89 12.58 4.06
N CYS A 47 -30.64 12.12 3.89
CA CYS A 47 -29.76 12.51 2.78
C CYS A 47 -29.30 13.98 2.81
N ARG A 48 -29.22 14.61 3.99
CA ARG A 48 -28.63 15.94 4.12
C ARG A 48 -27.11 15.82 4.11
N ILE A 49 -26.45 16.70 3.36
CA ILE A 49 -24.99 16.69 3.23
C ILE A 49 -24.36 17.19 4.53
N VAL A 50 -23.30 16.53 4.98
CA VAL A 50 -22.41 17.10 6.01
C VAL A 50 -21.43 18.04 5.31
N GLU A 51 -21.85 19.29 5.13
CA GLU A 51 -21.13 20.34 4.40
C GLU A 51 -19.65 20.49 4.77
N PRO A 52 -19.24 20.59 6.06
CA PRO A 52 -17.83 20.77 6.41
C PRO A 52 -16.97 19.60 5.94
N VAL A 53 -17.49 18.37 5.98
CA VAL A 53 -16.79 17.17 5.49
C VAL A 53 -16.69 17.21 3.97
N LEU A 54 -17.75 17.62 3.27
CA LEU A 54 -17.72 17.73 1.81
C LEU A 54 -16.68 18.76 1.36
N PHE A 55 -16.69 19.96 1.94
CA PHE A 55 -15.75 21.03 1.59
C PHE A 55 -14.30 20.65 1.90
N TYR A 56 -14.05 20.02 3.05
CA TYR A 56 -12.73 19.48 3.38
C TYR A 56 -12.25 18.48 2.34
N LEU A 57 -13.07 17.48 2.00
CA LEU A 57 -12.70 16.45 1.03
C LEU A 57 -12.52 17.05 -0.36
N HIS A 58 -13.34 18.04 -0.73
CA HIS A 58 -13.21 18.75 -1.99
C HIS A 58 -11.89 19.53 -2.08
N ASP A 59 -11.54 20.31 -1.06
CA ASP A 59 -10.26 21.04 -1.02
C ASP A 59 -9.07 20.09 -1.05
N LYS A 60 -9.15 19.00 -0.27
CA LYS A 60 -8.04 18.07 -0.12
C LYS A 60 -7.84 17.15 -1.32
N CYS A 61 -8.92 16.73 -2.00
CA CYS A 61 -8.84 15.73 -3.08
C CYS A 61 -9.15 16.32 -4.46
N VAL A 62 -10.01 17.32 -4.59
CA VAL A 62 -10.39 17.89 -5.89
C VAL A 62 -9.51 19.09 -6.24
N ARG A 63 -9.29 20.03 -5.30
CA ARG A 63 -8.43 21.19 -5.55
C ARG A 63 -6.93 20.86 -5.47
N SER A 64 -6.55 19.75 -4.85
CA SER A 64 -5.15 19.32 -4.75
C SER A 64 -4.71 18.52 -5.96
N SER A 65 -3.64 18.94 -6.63
CA SER A 65 -2.98 18.15 -7.68
C SER A 65 -2.19 16.95 -7.13
N ARG A 66 -2.00 16.86 -5.81
CA ARG A 66 -1.14 15.84 -5.18
C ARG A 66 -1.85 14.51 -4.93
N ILE A 67 -3.19 14.53 -4.87
CA ILE A 67 -4.01 13.37 -4.55
C ILE A 67 -5.04 13.23 -5.68
N PRO A 68 -5.25 12.02 -6.24
CA PRO A 68 -6.34 11.80 -7.17
C PRO A 68 -7.69 12.18 -6.53
N SER A 69 -8.53 12.87 -7.29
CA SER A 69 -9.85 13.33 -6.84
C SER A 69 -10.77 12.21 -6.42
N VAL A 70 -10.61 11.02 -7.02
CA VAL A 70 -11.30 9.79 -6.62
C VAL A 70 -10.27 8.67 -6.51
N GLY A 71 -10.36 7.88 -5.44
CA GLY A 71 -9.49 6.73 -5.22
C GLY A 71 -9.39 6.32 -3.76
N ASN A 72 -8.40 5.47 -3.46
CA ASN A 72 -8.24 4.88 -2.13
C ASN A 72 -8.03 5.94 -1.04
N THR A 73 -7.27 7.00 -1.31
CA THR A 73 -7.02 8.08 -0.35
C THR A 73 -8.31 8.83 -0.04
N GLN A 74 -9.04 9.28 -1.06
CA GLN A 74 -10.32 9.98 -0.91
C GLN A 74 -11.33 9.13 -0.14
N THR A 75 -11.46 7.86 -0.50
CA THR A 75 -12.34 6.90 0.18
C THR A 75 -11.93 6.72 1.65
N ALA A 76 -10.64 6.55 1.92
CA ALA A 76 -10.12 6.36 3.27
C ALA A 76 -10.36 7.59 4.17
N LEU A 77 -10.19 8.81 3.63
CA LEU A 77 -10.48 10.05 4.34
C LEU A 77 -11.98 10.13 4.69
N THR A 78 -12.87 9.84 3.73
CA THR A 78 -14.32 9.86 3.96
C THR A 78 -14.74 8.87 5.05
N TYR A 79 -14.23 7.63 5.02
CA TYR A 79 -14.59 6.63 6.02
C TYR A 79 -14.00 6.91 7.41
N ASP A 80 -12.81 7.53 7.48
CA ASP A 80 -12.25 7.96 8.77
C ASP A 80 -13.12 9.06 9.41
N LEU A 81 -13.58 10.02 8.60
CA LEU A 81 -14.49 11.09 9.06
C LEU A 81 -15.89 10.56 9.37
N TYR A 82 -16.41 9.62 8.59
CA TYR A 82 -17.67 8.94 8.90
C TYR A 82 -17.65 8.32 10.31
N GLU A 83 -16.59 7.61 10.66
CA GLU A 83 -16.47 6.98 11.99
C GLU A 83 -16.35 8.03 13.10
N TRP A 84 -15.61 9.12 12.86
CA TRP A 84 -15.50 10.23 13.80
C TRP A 84 -16.82 10.95 14.04
N PHE A 85 -17.54 11.32 12.97
CA PHE A 85 -18.84 11.99 13.07
C PHE A 85 -19.89 11.07 13.70
N SER A 86 -19.86 9.78 13.39
CA SER A 86 -20.72 8.79 14.06
C SER A 86 -20.41 8.69 15.56
N TYR A 87 -19.13 8.75 15.95
CA TYR A 87 -18.73 8.80 17.36
C TYR A 87 -19.26 10.07 18.05
N LEU A 88 -19.06 11.25 17.45
CA LEU A 88 -19.58 12.51 17.98
C LEU A 88 -21.11 12.49 18.14
N GLY A 89 -21.82 11.94 17.15
CA GLY A 89 -23.27 11.77 17.19
C GLY A 89 -23.75 10.90 18.37
N LEU A 90 -23.01 9.83 18.70
CA LEU A 90 -23.29 8.98 19.86
C LEU A 90 -23.12 9.71 21.19
N PHE A 91 -22.22 10.69 21.27
CA PHE A 91 -22.01 11.52 22.46
C PHE A 91 -22.80 12.84 22.42
N HIS A 92 -23.67 13.01 21.42
CA HIS A 92 -24.43 14.24 21.19
C HIS A 92 -23.53 15.49 21.20
N ARG A 93 -22.34 15.35 20.64
CA ARG A 93 -21.33 16.40 20.52
C ARG A 93 -21.35 16.93 19.10
N ASP A 94 -21.51 18.23 18.93
CA ASP A 94 -21.38 18.85 17.62
C ASP A 94 -19.91 18.91 17.21
N TRP A 95 -19.65 18.82 15.89
CA TRP A 95 -18.29 18.69 15.37
C TRP A 95 -17.45 19.96 15.59
N ASP A 96 -18.09 21.13 15.62
CA ASP A 96 -17.50 22.45 15.82
C ASP A 96 -17.26 22.75 17.31
N ALA A 97 -17.97 22.08 18.20
CA ALA A 97 -17.76 22.14 19.64
C ALA A 97 -16.75 21.10 20.17
N ALA A 98 -16.29 20.17 19.32
CA ALA A 98 -15.36 19.12 19.71
C ALA A 98 -13.99 19.71 20.11
N CYS A 99 -13.44 19.26 21.24
CA CYS A 99 -12.14 19.70 21.75
C CYS A 99 -11.08 18.60 21.63
N PHE A 100 -9.86 18.90 22.08
CA PHE A 100 -8.76 17.94 22.11
C PHE A 100 -9.10 16.66 22.89
N ASP A 101 -9.74 16.81 24.05
CA ASP A 101 -10.12 15.69 24.93
C ASP A 101 -11.10 14.71 24.23
N ASP A 102 -11.98 15.22 23.38
CA ASP A 102 -12.91 14.38 22.60
C ASP A 102 -12.15 13.44 21.65
N ILE A 103 -11.06 13.94 21.04
CA ILE A 103 -10.19 13.17 20.14
C ILE A 103 -9.32 12.19 20.93
N GLU A 104 -8.84 12.58 22.12
CA GLU A 104 -8.10 11.68 23.02
C GLU A 104 -8.97 10.51 23.49
N LEU A 105 -10.20 10.78 23.91
CA LEU A 105 -11.13 9.75 24.34
C LEU A 105 -11.47 8.80 23.18
N TYR A 106 -11.58 9.32 21.96
CA TYR A 106 -11.77 8.51 20.77
C TYR A 106 -10.55 7.64 20.44
N ARG A 107 -9.32 8.16 20.56
CA ARG A 107 -8.08 7.37 20.45
C ARG A 107 -8.10 6.19 21.41
N ASP A 108 -8.38 6.45 22.69
CA ASP A 108 -8.31 5.43 23.74
C ASP A 108 -9.36 4.34 23.54
N ARG A 109 -10.55 4.72 23.05
CA ARG A 109 -11.55 3.75 22.60
C ARG A 109 -11.09 2.91 21.42
N LEU A 110 -10.47 3.52 20.40
CA LEU A 110 -9.94 2.75 19.27
C LEU A 110 -8.85 1.75 19.69
N LEU A 111 -8.04 2.10 20.69
CA LEU A 111 -7.01 1.21 21.25
C LEU A 111 -7.60 -0.03 21.95
N CYS A 112 -8.76 0.13 22.61
CA CYS A 112 -9.43 -0.94 23.33
C CYS A 112 -10.47 -1.71 22.49
N SER A 113 -10.91 -1.15 21.37
CA SER A 113 -12.00 -1.70 20.56
C SER A 113 -11.54 -2.71 19.50
N LYS A 114 -12.47 -3.59 19.12
CA LYS A 114 -12.34 -4.46 17.94
C LYS A 114 -13.05 -3.83 16.75
N SER A 115 -12.47 -3.97 15.56
CA SER A 115 -13.10 -3.50 14.32
C SER A 115 -14.38 -4.30 14.07
N PRO A 116 -15.54 -3.65 13.84
CA PRO A 116 -16.78 -4.34 13.51
C PRO A 116 -16.68 -5.21 12.24
N LYS A 117 -15.84 -4.79 11.29
CA LYS A 117 -15.67 -5.49 10.00
C LYS A 117 -14.81 -6.74 10.10
N THR A 118 -13.76 -6.71 10.90
CA THR A 118 -12.77 -7.80 10.95
C THR A 118 -12.81 -8.59 12.25
N GLY A 119 -13.50 -8.11 13.28
CA GLY A 119 -13.50 -8.69 14.63
C GLY A 119 -12.16 -8.57 15.38
N LYS A 120 -11.11 -8.05 14.72
CA LYS A 120 -9.76 -7.90 15.29
C LYS A 120 -9.57 -6.52 15.91
N ARG A 121 -8.68 -6.40 16.90
CA ARG A 121 -8.26 -5.09 17.42
C ARG A 121 -7.67 -4.22 16.29
N TYR A 122 -7.86 -2.91 16.36
CA TYR A 122 -7.28 -2.00 15.38
C TYR A 122 -5.75 -2.01 15.45
N ALA A 123 -5.10 -2.12 14.28
CA ALA A 123 -3.65 -1.93 14.21
C ALA A 123 -3.31 -0.47 14.55
N VAL A 124 -2.19 -0.23 15.24
CA VAL A 124 -1.75 1.12 15.64
C VAL A 124 -1.62 2.04 14.41
N ALA A 125 -1.15 1.50 13.28
CA ALA A 125 -1.09 2.25 12.02
C ALA A 125 -2.46 2.72 11.52
N THR A 126 -3.52 1.91 11.70
CA THR A 126 -4.90 2.28 11.35
C THR A 126 -5.40 3.40 12.26
N ILE A 127 -5.14 3.31 13.57
CA ILE A 127 -5.50 4.34 14.54
C ILE A 127 -4.79 5.65 14.19
N ARG A 128 -3.46 5.60 13.96
CA ARG A 128 -2.68 6.79 13.57
C ARG A 128 -3.21 7.46 12.30
N ARG A 129 -3.59 6.67 11.29
CA ARG A 129 -4.17 7.20 10.04
C ARG A 129 -5.50 7.90 10.30
N ARG A 130 -6.42 7.26 11.05
CA ARG A 130 -7.72 7.84 11.42
C ARG A 130 -7.55 9.17 12.15
N LEU A 131 -6.73 9.17 13.19
CA LEU A 131 -6.45 10.37 13.98
C LEU A 131 -5.77 11.46 13.13
N GLY A 132 -4.83 11.09 12.25
CA GLY A 132 -4.22 12.03 11.31
C GLY A 132 -5.23 12.69 10.36
N THR A 133 -6.24 11.95 9.88
CA THR A 133 -7.34 12.51 9.08
C THR A 133 -8.17 13.51 9.89
N ILE A 134 -8.49 13.19 11.14
CA ILE A 134 -9.29 14.05 12.03
C ILE A 134 -8.54 15.35 12.34
N VAL A 135 -7.28 15.26 12.73
CA VAL A 135 -6.44 16.45 13.01
C VAL A 135 -6.35 17.35 11.78
N ASP A 136 -6.10 16.78 10.60
CA ASP A 136 -6.00 17.54 9.36
C ASP A 136 -7.35 18.18 8.94
N PHE A 137 -8.48 17.54 9.27
CA PHE A 137 -9.81 18.13 9.10
C PHE A 137 -10.01 19.35 10.01
N TYR A 138 -9.67 19.25 11.29
CA TYR A 138 -9.77 20.38 12.22
C TYR A 138 -8.81 21.52 11.86
N GLU A 139 -7.56 21.21 11.49
CA GLU A 139 -6.60 22.19 10.96
C GLU A 139 -7.10 22.89 9.70
N TRP A 140 -7.79 22.18 8.82
CA TRP A 140 -8.46 22.79 7.66
C TRP A 140 -9.61 23.69 8.10
N ALA A 141 -10.49 23.24 9.01
CA ALA A 141 -11.64 24.01 9.47
C ALA A 141 -11.23 25.32 10.15
N THR A 142 -10.17 25.30 10.98
CA THR A 142 -9.57 26.50 11.56
C THR A 142 -9.04 27.46 10.50
N ARG A 143 -8.34 26.96 9.47
CA ARG A 143 -7.85 27.80 8.38
C ARG A 143 -8.97 28.43 7.54
N GLN A 144 -10.13 27.79 7.47
CA GLN A 144 -11.33 28.35 6.82
C GLN A 144 -12.11 29.30 7.74
N GLY A 145 -11.70 29.47 9.01
CA GLY A 145 -12.40 30.31 9.98
C GLY A 145 -13.73 29.73 10.46
N LEU A 146 -13.95 28.42 10.30
CA LEU A 146 -15.19 27.76 10.71
C LEU A 146 -15.25 27.49 12.23
N ILE A 147 -14.08 27.38 12.86
CA ILE A 147 -13.91 27.06 14.28
C ILE A 147 -12.64 27.75 14.81
N GLU A 148 -12.62 28.00 16.12
CA GLU A 148 -11.42 28.37 16.85
C GLU A 148 -10.87 27.12 17.55
N PHE A 149 -9.82 26.53 16.98
CA PHE A 149 -9.25 25.27 17.47
C PHE A 149 -7.73 25.37 17.42
N ASP A 150 -7.05 25.26 18.56
CA ASP A 150 -5.59 25.38 18.60
C ASP A 150 -4.92 24.07 18.20
N ALA A 151 -4.63 23.95 16.90
CA ALA A 151 -3.89 22.82 16.37
C ALA A 151 -2.47 22.65 16.97
N LYS A 152 -1.91 23.65 17.66
CA LYS A 152 -0.59 23.52 18.32
C LYS A 152 -0.63 22.55 19.49
N GLU A 153 -1.78 22.34 20.13
CA GLU A 153 -1.92 21.38 21.23
C GLU A 153 -1.56 19.94 20.81
N PHE A 154 -1.71 19.61 19.52
CA PHE A 154 -1.44 18.28 18.97
C PHE A 154 0.03 17.93 18.84
N TYR A 155 0.94 18.91 18.90
CA TYR A 155 2.35 18.73 18.58
C TYR A 155 3.26 19.06 19.77
N GLU A 156 4.27 18.22 19.98
CA GLU A 156 5.45 18.49 20.80
C GLU A 156 6.66 18.68 19.90
N GLU A 157 7.50 19.66 20.22
CA GLU A 157 8.81 19.80 19.59
C GLU A 157 9.80 18.84 20.27
N ARG A 158 10.47 18.00 19.47
CA ARG A 158 11.49 17.06 19.94
C ARG A 158 12.73 17.14 19.08
N ILE A 159 13.90 17.05 19.71
CA ILE A 159 15.18 16.90 19.00
C ILE A 159 15.30 15.45 18.53
N LYS A 160 15.53 15.21 17.24
CA LYS A 160 15.76 13.86 16.72
C LYS A 160 17.12 13.32 17.19
N PRO A 161 17.20 12.12 17.78
CA PRO A 161 18.49 11.47 17.98
C PRO A 161 19.13 11.19 16.62
N ARG A 162 20.41 11.56 16.48
CA ARG A 162 21.19 11.39 15.24
C ARG A 162 21.35 9.90 14.97
N ASN A 163 20.76 9.38 13.89
CA ASN A 163 20.97 7.99 13.48
C ASN A 163 22.40 7.86 12.94
N TYR A 164 23.30 7.22 13.70
CA TYR A 164 24.72 7.05 13.36
C TYR A 164 24.94 6.40 11.96
N ALA A 165 24.05 5.50 11.53
CA ALA A 165 24.09 4.87 10.20
C ALA A 165 23.86 5.86 9.03
N ILE A 166 23.11 6.94 9.26
CA ILE A 166 22.93 8.03 8.27
C ILE A 166 24.12 9.00 8.33
N THR A 167 24.81 9.06 9.47
CA THR A 167 25.84 10.06 9.76
C THR A 167 27.17 9.75 9.03
N ARG A 168 27.43 8.49 8.65
CA ARG A 168 28.57 8.13 7.77
C ARG A 168 28.39 8.56 6.30
N MET A 169 27.24 9.12 5.92
CA MET A 169 26.98 9.68 4.58
C MET A 169 26.82 11.22 4.59
N ALA A 170 27.19 11.88 5.69
CA ALA A 170 26.90 13.29 5.92
C ALA A 170 27.92 14.24 5.25
N HIS A 171 27.88 14.34 3.92
CA HIS A 171 28.38 15.54 3.22
C HIS A 171 27.27 16.56 2.92
N VAL A 172 26.06 16.37 3.43
CA VAL A 172 24.93 17.28 3.16
C VAL A 172 24.08 17.47 4.41
N GLN A 173 23.94 18.75 4.79
CA GLN A 173 22.98 19.37 5.71
C GLN A 173 23.31 19.41 7.22
N SER A 174 23.94 20.53 7.61
CA SER A 174 23.67 21.22 8.88
C SER A 174 22.33 21.94 8.76
N GLY A 175 21.28 21.37 9.32
CA GLY A 175 19.97 21.99 9.50
C GLY A 175 19.45 21.68 10.89
N ASP A 176 18.66 22.59 11.44
CA ASP A 176 18.11 22.49 12.79
C ASP A 176 17.36 21.16 12.98
N ASN A 177 17.69 20.43 14.04
CA ASN A 177 17.38 18.99 14.19
C ASN A 177 16.09 18.76 15.02
N THR A 178 15.27 19.80 15.12
CA THR A 178 13.98 19.83 15.81
C THR A 178 12.88 19.28 14.92
N VAL A 179 12.05 18.39 15.46
CA VAL A 179 10.94 17.75 14.76
C VAL A 179 9.69 17.81 15.60
N LYS A 180 8.60 18.30 14.99
CA LYS A 180 7.27 18.24 15.57
C LYS A 180 6.79 16.79 15.58
N THR A 181 6.50 16.27 16.78
CA THR A 181 5.94 14.94 17.01
C THR A 181 4.54 15.09 17.58
N SER A 182 3.59 14.27 17.13
CA SER A 182 2.22 14.37 17.67
C SER A 182 2.14 13.76 19.07
N LYS A 183 1.51 14.47 20.02
CA LYS A 183 1.13 13.97 21.35
C LYS A 183 0.11 12.84 21.27
N LEU A 184 -0.77 12.95 20.28
CA LEU A 184 -1.99 12.16 20.17
C LEU A 184 -1.78 10.83 19.44
N LEU A 185 -0.82 10.76 18.51
CA LEU A 185 -0.62 9.58 17.67
C LEU A 185 0.17 8.49 18.43
N PRO A 186 -0.42 7.29 18.71
CA PRO A 186 0.23 6.25 19.49
C PRO A 186 1.55 5.79 18.86
N ARG A 187 2.60 5.64 19.68
CA ARG A 187 3.94 5.26 19.19
C ARG A 187 3.89 3.95 18.40
N THR A 188 4.50 3.98 17.22
CA THR A 188 4.77 2.77 16.46
C THR A 188 6.24 2.43 16.67
N TYR A 189 6.49 1.36 17.41
CA TYR A 189 7.74 0.65 17.24
C TYR A 189 7.60 -0.09 15.91
N ASN A 190 8.42 0.23 14.91
CA ASN A 190 8.53 -0.55 13.68
C ASN A 190 9.07 -1.94 14.05
N SER A 191 8.19 -2.77 14.61
CA SER A 191 8.46 -4.15 15.01
C SER A 191 8.30 -5.10 13.83
N GLU A 192 7.56 -4.69 12.79
CA GLU A 192 7.48 -5.37 11.51
C GLU A 192 8.82 -5.21 10.79
N THR A 193 9.72 -6.18 10.99
CA THR A 193 10.82 -6.44 10.07
C THR A 193 10.24 -6.59 8.67
N ALA A 194 10.82 -5.97 7.65
CA ALA A 194 10.45 -6.26 6.27
C ALA A 194 10.68 -7.75 6.02
N GLU A 195 9.60 -8.54 6.07
CA GLU A 195 9.67 -9.99 5.99
C GLU A 195 10.05 -10.36 4.55
N ALA A 196 11.28 -10.84 4.40
CA ALA A 196 11.76 -11.42 3.16
C ALA A 196 11.49 -12.93 3.18
N PHE A 197 11.14 -13.49 2.03
CA PHE A 197 11.02 -14.93 1.89
C PHE A 197 12.38 -15.61 2.11
N SER A 198 12.34 -16.82 2.68
CA SER A 198 13.42 -17.79 2.49
C SER A 198 13.36 -18.36 1.06
N PRO A 199 14.49 -18.81 0.48
CA PRO A 199 14.50 -19.42 -0.85
C PRO A 199 13.49 -20.58 -0.99
N GLU A 200 13.40 -21.43 0.03
CA GLU A 200 12.54 -22.62 0.04
C GLU A 200 11.06 -22.25 0.12
N ALA A 201 10.71 -21.27 0.97
CA ALA A 201 9.36 -20.75 1.07
C ALA A 201 8.92 -20.09 -0.24
N LEU A 202 9.79 -19.28 -0.86
CA LEU A 202 9.51 -18.64 -2.15
C LEU A 202 9.30 -19.69 -3.25
N GLN A 203 10.16 -20.71 -3.31
CA GLN A 203 10.06 -21.78 -4.32
C GLN A 203 8.73 -22.53 -4.21
N ARG A 204 8.29 -22.88 -2.99
CA ARG A 204 6.99 -23.51 -2.75
C ARG A 204 5.84 -22.64 -3.25
N VAL A 205 5.83 -21.35 -2.90
CA VAL A 205 4.77 -20.42 -3.35
C VAL A 205 4.76 -20.26 -4.87
N LEU A 206 5.93 -20.13 -5.51
CA LEU A 206 6.03 -20.03 -6.97
C LEU A 206 5.53 -21.32 -7.67
N ALA A 207 5.74 -22.49 -7.07
CA ALA A 207 5.23 -23.76 -7.58
C ALA A 207 3.70 -23.88 -7.48
N GLU A 208 3.09 -23.31 -6.45
CA GLU A 208 1.62 -23.23 -6.29
C GLU A 208 0.97 -22.24 -7.26
N LEU A 209 1.69 -21.20 -7.67
CA LEU A 209 1.20 -20.17 -8.59
C LEU A 209 1.11 -20.63 -10.05
N GLY A 210 1.73 -21.76 -10.40
CA GLY A 210 1.63 -22.34 -11.74
C GLY A 210 2.96 -22.87 -12.28
N SER A 211 2.95 -23.16 -13.58
CA SER A 211 4.09 -23.71 -14.31
C SER A 211 5.16 -22.67 -14.61
N ILE A 212 6.38 -23.13 -14.87
CA ILE A 212 7.42 -22.30 -15.46
C ILE A 212 7.03 -22.02 -16.93
N PRO A 213 7.11 -20.77 -17.41
CA PRO A 213 6.82 -20.46 -18.81
C PRO A 213 7.66 -21.32 -19.77
N GLY A 214 6.99 -22.07 -20.66
CA GLY A 214 7.64 -22.98 -21.60
C GLY A 214 7.86 -24.41 -21.11
N ASP A 215 7.51 -24.72 -19.86
CA ASP A 215 7.49 -26.09 -19.37
C ASP A 215 6.42 -26.92 -20.11
N LYS A 216 6.83 -28.09 -20.60
CA LYS A 216 5.95 -29.02 -21.32
C LYS A 216 5.32 -30.05 -20.39
N ALA A 217 5.92 -30.30 -19.22
CA ALA A 217 5.45 -31.28 -18.25
C ALA A 217 4.27 -30.71 -17.43
N ASP A 218 4.39 -29.46 -16.98
CA ASP A 218 3.34 -28.78 -16.25
C ASP A 218 2.44 -27.93 -17.17
N ARG A 219 1.18 -28.37 -17.34
CA ARG A 219 0.19 -27.68 -18.20
C ARG A 219 -0.59 -26.59 -17.48
N ARG A 220 -0.32 -26.32 -16.20
CA ARG A 220 -0.98 -25.23 -15.46
C ARG A 220 -0.64 -23.88 -16.09
N PRO A 221 -1.52 -22.86 -15.99
CA PRO A 221 -1.20 -21.51 -16.45
C PRO A 221 0.06 -20.96 -15.78
N CYS A 222 0.89 -20.23 -16.52
CA CYS A 222 2.16 -19.70 -16.01
C CYS A 222 2.05 -18.23 -15.56
N ARG A 223 0.96 -17.54 -15.94
CA ARG A 223 0.78 -16.09 -15.69
C ARG A 223 1.05 -15.68 -14.24
N ASP A 224 0.44 -16.34 -13.26
CA ASP A 224 0.52 -15.90 -11.86
C ASP A 224 1.92 -16.11 -11.27
N ARG A 225 2.57 -17.24 -11.62
CA ARG A 225 3.99 -17.47 -11.30
C ARG A 225 4.86 -16.39 -11.93
N LEU A 226 4.64 -16.07 -13.21
CA LEU A 226 5.42 -15.08 -13.94
C LEU A 226 5.29 -13.67 -13.34
N ILE A 227 4.09 -13.27 -12.91
CA ILE A 227 3.88 -11.99 -12.21
C ILE A 227 4.69 -11.94 -10.91
N ALA A 228 4.67 -13.02 -10.11
CA ALA A 228 5.44 -13.08 -8.87
C ALA A 228 6.95 -13.13 -9.13
N SER A 229 7.41 -13.91 -10.11
CA SER A 229 8.81 -13.97 -10.55
C SER A 229 9.32 -12.60 -11.01
N LEU A 230 8.51 -11.87 -11.78
CA LEU A 230 8.82 -10.50 -12.18
C LEU A 230 8.95 -9.58 -10.96
N ALA A 231 8.01 -9.65 -10.03
CA ALA A 231 8.01 -8.80 -8.84
C ALA A 231 9.22 -9.04 -7.93
N VAL A 232 9.61 -10.30 -7.70
CA VAL A 232 10.81 -10.63 -6.89
C VAL A 232 12.11 -10.35 -7.64
N ALA A 233 12.13 -10.39 -8.97
CA ALA A 233 13.32 -10.09 -9.77
C ALA A 233 13.58 -8.58 -9.95
N THR A 234 12.57 -7.73 -9.75
CA THR A 234 12.64 -6.28 -10.07
C THR A 234 12.25 -5.37 -8.91
N GLY A 235 11.70 -5.95 -7.83
CA GLY A 235 11.16 -5.20 -6.70
C GLY A 235 9.93 -4.38 -7.04
N MET A 236 9.21 -4.69 -8.12
CA MET A 236 8.00 -3.97 -8.50
C MET A 236 6.87 -4.11 -7.47
N ARG A 237 6.03 -3.06 -7.35
CA ARG A 237 4.79 -3.15 -6.56
C ARG A 237 3.74 -3.94 -7.32
N LEU A 238 2.78 -4.52 -6.59
CA LEU A 238 1.63 -5.22 -7.16
C LEU A 238 0.93 -4.40 -8.25
N ASP A 239 0.63 -3.13 -7.96
CA ASP A 239 -0.03 -2.23 -8.91
C ASP A 239 0.85 -1.91 -10.12
N GLU A 240 2.18 -1.82 -9.93
CA GLU A 240 3.12 -1.61 -11.04
C GLU A 240 3.09 -2.83 -11.98
N CYS A 241 3.09 -4.05 -11.44
CA CYS A 241 2.96 -5.29 -12.23
C CYS A 241 1.62 -5.38 -12.95
N ALA A 242 0.52 -5.07 -12.26
CA ALA A 242 -0.84 -5.14 -12.81
C ALA A 242 -1.08 -4.13 -13.95
N ASN A 243 -0.36 -3.02 -13.96
CA ASN A 243 -0.53 -1.92 -14.93
C ASN A 243 0.50 -1.93 -16.08
N LEU A 244 1.35 -2.95 -16.20
CA LEU A 244 2.23 -3.08 -17.35
C LEU A 244 1.44 -3.23 -18.64
N THR A 245 1.89 -2.56 -19.70
CA THR A 245 1.26 -2.63 -21.04
C THR A 245 2.06 -3.49 -22.01
N LEU A 246 1.37 -3.98 -23.04
CA LEU A 246 1.97 -4.73 -24.13
C LEU A 246 2.96 -3.85 -24.92
N SER A 247 2.64 -2.57 -25.14
CA SER A 247 3.54 -1.63 -25.80
C SER A 247 4.81 -1.38 -25.00
N GLN A 248 4.72 -1.25 -23.67
CA GLN A 248 5.91 -1.17 -22.82
C GLN A 248 6.82 -2.39 -22.99
N TYR A 249 6.24 -3.60 -23.07
CA TYR A 249 6.98 -4.82 -23.34
C TYR A 249 7.56 -4.86 -24.76
N LYS A 250 6.79 -4.50 -25.80
CA LYS A 250 7.26 -4.51 -27.21
C LYS A 250 8.41 -3.53 -27.46
N ASN A 251 8.45 -2.44 -26.70
CA ASN A 251 9.50 -1.43 -26.81
C ASN A 251 10.79 -1.81 -26.05
N LEU A 252 10.81 -2.96 -25.37
CA LEU A 252 12.01 -3.47 -24.72
C LEU A 252 13.04 -3.89 -25.78
N LYS A 253 14.17 -3.18 -25.81
CA LYS A 253 15.31 -3.51 -26.68
C LYS A 253 16.33 -4.31 -25.88
N LYS A 254 16.63 -5.54 -26.30
CA LYS A 254 17.84 -6.24 -25.82
C LYS A 254 19.04 -5.54 -26.45
N ASP A 255 19.93 -5.05 -25.62
CA ASP A 255 21.26 -4.67 -26.07
C ASP A 255 22.05 -5.95 -26.36
N GLY A 256 22.80 -6.01 -27.46
CA GLY A 256 23.58 -7.20 -27.84
C GLY A 256 24.64 -7.57 -26.80
N SER A 257 25.06 -6.61 -25.97
CA SER A 257 26.10 -6.76 -24.95
C SER A 257 25.59 -7.22 -23.58
N TYR A 258 24.29 -7.12 -23.30
CA TYR A 258 23.73 -7.43 -21.97
C TYR A 258 22.43 -8.24 -22.09
N SER A 259 22.30 -9.30 -21.29
CA SER A 259 21.08 -10.11 -21.24
C SER A 259 19.89 -9.38 -20.58
N ASN A 260 20.16 -8.35 -19.79
CA ASN A 260 19.16 -7.60 -19.03
C ASN A 260 18.52 -6.48 -19.86
N VAL A 261 17.27 -6.14 -19.57
CA VAL A 261 16.51 -5.12 -20.31
C VAL A 261 15.92 -4.07 -19.38
N ALA A 262 16.10 -2.79 -19.73
CA ALA A 262 15.53 -1.67 -18.99
C ALA A 262 14.05 -1.46 -19.33
N LEU A 263 13.18 -1.51 -18.32
CA LEU A 263 11.74 -1.26 -18.44
C LEU A 263 11.37 0.05 -17.71
N PRO A 264 10.91 1.10 -18.43
CA PRO A 264 10.36 2.29 -17.80
C PRO A 264 8.96 2.03 -17.24
N LEU A 265 8.73 2.41 -15.99
CA LEU A 265 7.44 2.36 -15.30
C LEU A 265 6.85 3.76 -15.19
N TYR A 266 5.67 3.96 -15.77
CA TYR A 266 4.98 5.26 -15.76
C TYR A 266 3.87 5.33 -14.68
N LYS A 267 3.16 4.23 -14.45
CA LYS A 267 2.16 4.11 -13.38
C LYS A 267 2.83 3.64 -12.08
N THR A 268 3.30 4.58 -11.28
CA THR A 268 3.91 4.33 -9.97
C THR A 268 3.15 5.06 -8.85
N LYS A 269 3.45 4.72 -7.59
CA LYS A 269 2.91 5.45 -6.44
C LYS A 269 3.36 6.92 -6.50
N GLY A 270 2.40 7.84 -6.60
CA GLY A 270 2.67 9.27 -6.75
C GLY A 270 3.12 9.69 -8.15
N LEU A 271 2.93 8.82 -9.16
CA LEU A 271 3.18 9.08 -10.59
C LEU A 271 4.61 9.54 -10.92
N LYS A 272 5.61 9.15 -10.12
CA LYS A 272 7.03 9.40 -10.40
C LYS A 272 7.59 8.26 -11.27
N PRO A 273 7.91 8.49 -12.56
CA PRO A 273 8.43 7.43 -13.41
C PRO A 273 9.74 6.89 -12.86
N ARG A 274 9.97 5.58 -13.00
CA ARG A 274 11.24 4.93 -12.64
C ARG A 274 11.54 3.79 -13.58
N THR A 275 12.81 3.51 -13.80
CA THR A 275 13.24 2.38 -14.63
C THR A 275 13.59 1.19 -13.75
N VAL A 276 13.10 0.01 -14.10
CA VAL A 276 13.52 -1.26 -13.50
C VAL A 276 14.33 -2.07 -14.51
N VAL A 277 15.25 -2.89 -14.01
CA VAL A 277 16.05 -3.78 -14.85
C VAL A 277 15.45 -5.18 -14.78
N ILE A 278 15.02 -5.71 -15.92
CA ILE A 278 14.45 -7.04 -16.05
C ILE A 278 15.57 -8.02 -16.43
N PRO A 279 15.78 -9.10 -15.66
CA PRO A 279 16.73 -10.15 -16.04
C PRO A 279 16.34 -10.83 -17.36
N GLY A 280 17.33 -11.23 -18.17
CA GLY A 280 17.09 -11.85 -19.48
C GLY A 280 16.18 -13.08 -19.44
N ILE A 281 16.30 -13.89 -18.38
CA ILE A 281 15.43 -15.07 -18.14
C ILE A 281 13.96 -14.65 -18.01
N ILE A 282 13.67 -13.63 -17.19
CA ILE A 282 12.31 -13.12 -17.00
C ILE A 282 11.77 -12.48 -18.28
N HIS A 283 12.63 -11.81 -19.05
CA HIS A 283 12.25 -11.28 -20.35
C HIS A 283 11.84 -12.42 -21.33
N ASP A 284 12.57 -13.53 -21.35
CA ASP A 284 12.27 -14.66 -22.22
C ASP A 284 11.00 -15.40 -21.78
N ASP A 285 10.75 -15.47 -20.47
CA ASP A 285 9.49 -15.94 -19.88
C ASP A 285 8.29 -15.06 -20.29
N LEU A 286 8.46 -13.73 -20.23
CA LEU A 286 7.47 -12.77 -20.71
C LEU A 286 7.18 -12.97 -22.21
N ARG A 287 8.23 -13.16 -23.01
CA ARG A 287 8.10 -13.45 -24.44
C ARG A 287 7.32 -14.74 -24.68
N HIS A 288 7.60 -15.80 -23.91
CA HIS A 288 6.84 -17.05 -24.01
C HIS A 288 5.36 -16.81 -23.70
N TYR A 289 5.04 -16.24 -22.54
CA TYR A 289 3.67 -15.94 -22.12
C TYR A 289 2.90 -15.08 -23.14
N VAL A 290 3.54 -14.04 -23.68
CA VAL A 290 2.92 -13.15 -24.69
C VAL A 290 2.56 -13.93 -25.96
N LYS A 291 3.46 -14.80 -26.43
CA LYS A 291 3.23 -15.61 -27.65
C LYS A 291 2.26 -16.78 -27.43
N THR A 292 2.11 -17.27 -26.20
CA THR A 292 1.31 -18.46 -25.90
C THR A 292 0.02 -18.12 -25.14
N GLU A 293 0.06 -18.11 -23.81
CA GLU A 293 -1.11 -18.00 -22.94
C GLU A 293 -1.88 -16.69 -23.17
N ARG A 294 -1.18 -15.55 -23.23
CA ARG A 294 -1.80 -14.24 -23.48
C ARG A 294 -2.49 -14.19 -24.85
N ALA A 295 -1.79 -14.63 -25.89
CA ALA A 295 -2.32 -14.62 -27.25
C ALA A 295 -3.61 -15.44 -27.37
N ARG A 296 -3.71 -16.58 -26.66
CA ARG A 296 -4.95 -17.38 -26.59
C ARG A 296 -6.04 -16.69 -25.78
N ALA A 297 -5.69 -16.08 -24.65
CA ALA A 297 -6.65 -15.43 -23.78
C ALA A 297 -7.31 -14.19 -24.43
N VAL A 298 -6.51 -13.32 -25.06
CA VAL A 298 -7.01 -12.07 -25.67
C VAL A 298 -7.95 -12.32 -26.86
N ARG A 299 -7.88 -13.48 -27.53
CA ARG A 299 -8.88 -13.88 -28.55
C ARG A 299 -10.30 -13.98 -27.99
N ARG A 300 -10.44 -14.13 -26.67
CA ARG A 300 -11.74 -14.18 -25.97
C ARG A 300 -12.11 -12.86 -25.30
N ALA A 301 -11.25 -11.84 -25.38
CA ALA A 301 -11.55 -10.52 -24.87
C ALA A 301 -12.66 -9.89 -25.71
N LYS A 302 -13.49 -9.07 -25.06
CA LYS A 302 -14.55 -8.31 -25.73
C LYS A 302 -14.03 -6.97 -26.25
N THR A 303 -12.94 -6.48 -25.67
CA THR A 303 -12.34 -5.19 -26.00
C THR A 303 -10.90 -5.33 -26.50
N SER A 304 -10.35 -4.26 -27.07
CA SER A 304 -8.93 -4.20 -27.37
C SER A 304 -8.13 -4.09 -26.06
N VAL A 305 -7.26 -5.07 -25.79
CA VAL A 305 -6.55 -5.18 -24.50
C VAL A 305 -5.08 -4.83 -24.63
N GLU A 306 -4.74 -3.66 -24.10
CA GLU A 306 -3.36 -3.17 -24.03
C GLU A 306 -2.59 -3.66 -22.79
N ALA A 307 -3.28 -4.21 -21.79
CA ALA A 307 -2.64 -4.76 -20.59
C ALA A 307 -1.72 -5.96 -20.93
N LEU A 308 -0.52 -6.00 -20.35
CA LEU A 308 0.42 -7.10 -20.53
C LEU A 308 -0.14 -8.39 -19.92
N PHE A 309 -0.57 -8.33 -18.66
CA PHE A 309 -1.18 -9.46 -17.97
C PHE A 309 -2.71 -9.41 -18.09
N VAL A 310 -3.31 -10.56 -18.42
CA VAL A 310 -4.74 -10.67 -18.69
C VAL A 310 -5.36 -11.85 -17.94
N ASN A 311 -6.68 -11.85 -17.79
CA ASN A 311 -7.42 -12.99 -17.25
C ASN A 311 -7.27 -14.19 -18.18
N HIS A 312 -7.20 -15.41 -17.61
CA HIS A 312 -7.01 -16.62 -18.39
C HIS A 312 -8.12 -16.81 -19.43
N ALA A 313 -7.83 -17.53 -20.51
CA ALA A 313 -8.81 -17.86 -21.53
C ALA A 313 -10.05 -18.57 -20.95
N HIS A 314 -9.88 -19.39 -19.92
CA HIS A 314 -10.96 -20.15 -19.27
C HIS A 314 -11.56 -19.41 -18.06
N ALA A 315 -11.23 -18.13 -17.84
CA ALA A 315 -11.80 -17.36 -16.74
C ALA A 315 -13.32 -17.21 -16.92
N LYS A 316 -14.08 -17.47 -15.84
CA LYS A 316 -15.56 -17.35 -15.84
C LYS A 316 -16.04 -15.93 -16.13
N ARG A 317 -15.29 -14.92 -15.70
CA ARG A 317 -15.60 -13.49 -15.89
C ARG A 317 -14.46 -12.84 -16.65
N ASN A 318 -14.81 -12.05 -17.66
CA ASN A 318 -13.89 -11.19 -18.41
C ASN A 318 -12.63 -11.92 -18.93
N PRO A 319 -12.77 -13.07 -19.63
CA PRO A 319 -11.64 -13.79 -20.19
C PRO A 319 -10.86 -12.92 -21.17
N GLY A 320 -9.53 -12.93 -21.10
CA GLY A 320 -8.69 -12.12 -21.98
C GLY A 320 -8.63 -10.62 -21.64
N GLU A 321 -9.49 -10.11 -20.77
CA GLU A 321 -9.44 -8.73 -20.29
C GLU A 321 -8.30 -8.50 -19.29
N ALA A 322 -7.94 -7.25 -19.02
CA ALA A 322 -6.89 -6.90 -18.06
C ALA A 322 -7.14 -7.55 -16.67
N ILE A 323 -6.09 -8.15 -16.10
CA ILE A 323 -6.16 -8.65 -14.73
C ILE A 323 -6.09 -7.49 -13.73
N THR A 324 -6.87 -7.56 -12.66
CA THR A 324 -6.84 -6.54 -11.61
C THR A 324 -5.78 -6.86 -10.56
N ALA A 325 -5.19 -5.83 -9.95
CA ALA A 325 -4.26 -5.99 -8.82
C ALA A 325 -4.87 -6.84 -7.69
N HIS A 326 -6.16 -6.65 -7.41
CA HIS A 326 -6.87 -7.44 -6.40
C HIS A 326 -6.98 -8.93 -6.77
N SER A 327 -7.10 -9.28 -8.05
CA SER A 327 -7.10 -10.69 -8.48
C SER A 327 -5.74 -11.34 -8.32
N ILE A 328 -4.66 -10.62 -8.69
CA ILE A 328 -3.28 -11.07 -8.45
C ILE A 328 -3.03 -11.28 -6.95
N TRP A 329 -3.41 -10.31 -6.12
CA TRP A 329 -3.31 -10.42 -4.65
C TRP A 329 -4.04 -11.66 -4.12
N ARG A 330 -5.26 -11.91 -4.59
CA ARG A 330 -6.05 -13.07 -4.16
C ARG A 330 -5.40 -14.39 -4.57
N HIS A 331 -4.93 -14.51 -5.81
CA HIS A 331 -4.25 -15.71 -6.29
C HIS A 331 -2.95 -15.95 -5.52
N PHE A 332 -2.18 -14.89 -5.24
CA PHE A 332 -0.98 -14.96 -4.43
C PHE A 332 -1.27 -15.41 -3.00
N GLN A 333 -2.27 -14.81 -2.34
CA GLN A 333 -2.66 -15.19 -1.00
C GLN A 333 -3.09 -16.67 -0.93
N HIS A 334 -3.85 -17.14 -1.93
CA HIS A 334 -4.25 -18.54 -2.00
C HIS A 334 -3.05 -19.47 -2.19
N ALA A 335 -2.07 -19.09 -3.01
CA ALA A 335 -0.85 -19.89 -3.21
C ALA A 335 0.00 -19.98 -1.93
N VAL A 336 0.10 -18.89 -1.17
CA VAL A 336 0.80 -18.88 0.13
C VAL A 336 0.13 -19.82 1.14
N LEU A 337 -1.21 -19.79 1.21
CA LEU A 337 -1.97 -20.71 2.06
C LEU A 337 -1.80 -22.17 1.62
N LYS A 338 -1.86 -22.46 0.32
CA LYS A 338 -1.63 -23.81 -0.22
C LYS A 338 -0.23 -24.34 0.02
N ALA A 339 0.77 -23.46 0.00
CA ALA A 339 2.15 -23.79 0.34
C ALA A 339 2.37 -24.10 1.84
N GLY A 340 1.32 -24.02 2.67
CA GLY A 340 1.37 -24.27 4.11
C GLY A 340 1.99 -23.12 4.91
N LEU A 341 2.10 -21.93 4.32
CA LEU A 341 2.69 -20.75 4.98
C LEU A 341 1.58 -19.92 5.62
N VAL A 342 1.16 -20.32 6.82
CA VAL A 342 0.07 -19.69 7.58
C VAL A 342 0.63 -19.00 8.83
N CYS A 343 0.11 -17.84 9.19
CA CYS A 343 0.43 -17.21 10.47
C CYS A 343 -0.04 -18.10 11.62
N SER A 344 0.86 -18.46 12.54
CA SER A 344 0.46 -19.10 13.79
C SER A 344 -0.46 -18.16 14.57
N SER A 345 -1.68 -18.60 14.86
CA SER A 345 -2.68 -17.87 15.65
C SER A 345 -2.25 -17.74 17.11
N HIS A 346 -1.19 -16.98 17.41
CA HIS A 346 -0.78 -16.66 18.77
C HIS A 346 -0.95 -15.17 19.04
N LYS A 347 -2.19 -14.75 19.27
CA LYS A 347 -2.50 -13.57 20.10
C LYS A 347 -3.76 -13.84 20.92
N ASN A 348 -3.54 -14.38 22.12
CA ASN A 348 -4.46 -14.48 23.26
C ASN A 348 -5.63 -15.48 23.13
N GLY A 349 -5.38 -16.74 23.48
CA GLY A 349 -6.22 -17.57 24.35
C GLY A 349 -7.66 -17.93 23.95
N THR A 350 -8.22 -17.40 22.87
CA THR A 350 -9.54 -17.77 22.37
C THR A 350 -9.50 -17.86 20.86
N THR A 351 -9.17 -19.05 20.35
CA THR A 351 -9.42 -19.42 18.96
C THR A 351 -10.94 -19.53 18.81
N SER A 352 -11.57 -18.54 18.16
CA SER A 352 -12.94 -18.73 17.72
C SER A 352 -12.96 -19.74 16.57
N PRO A 353 -13.96 -20.64 16.48
CA PRO A 353 -14.09 -21.61 15.39
C PRO A 353 -14.20 -20.98 13.98
N SER A 354 -14.29 -19.65 13.89
CA SER A 354 -14.44 -18.86 12.66
C SER A 354 -13.13 -18.28 12.10
N ASP A 355 -11.98 -18.49 12.73
CA ASP A 355 -10.72 -17.87 12.30
C ASP A 355 -10.21 -18.51 11.00
N ARG A 356 -10.39 -17.78 9.90
CA ARG A 356 -9.84 -18.17 8.59
C ARG A 356 -8.32 -18.11 8.67
N PRO A 357 -7.61 -19.10 8.07
CA PRO A 357 -6.15 -19.09 8.04
C PRO A 357 -5.64 -17.84 7.32
N GLU A 358 -4.73 -17.12 7.95
CA GLU A 358 -4.11 -15.90 7.43
C GLU A 358 -2.76 -16.24 6.79
N ALA A 359 -2.53 -15.76 5.57
CA ALA A 359 -1.30 -16.03 4.85
C ALA A 359 -0.10 -15.37 5.55
N LEU A 360 0.95 -16.14 5.79
CA LEU A 360 2.18 -15.66 6.42
C LEU A 360 2.85 -14.55 5.62
N HIS A 361 2.71 -14.59 4.29
CA HIS A 361 3.34 -13.63 3.41
C HIS A 361 2.35 -12.94 2.48
N SER A 362 2.55 -11.63 2.33
CA SER A 362 1.83 -10.81 1.36
C SER A 362 2.63 -10.68 0.06
N PHE A 363 1.97 -10.25 -1.03
CA PHE A 363 2.67 -9.99 -2.30
C PHE A 363 3.79 -8.95 -2.14
N HIS A 364 3.66 -8.02 -1.19
CA HIS A 364 4.69 -7.00 -0.95
C HIS A 364 6.00 -7.59 -0.42
N HIS A 365 5.97 -8.78 0.18
CA HIS A 365 7.16 -9.47 0.67
C HIS A 365 8.08 -9.91 -0.46
N LEU A 366 7.58 -10.07 -1.70
CA LEU A 366 8.43 -10.28 -2.88
C LEU A 366 9.37 -9.09 -3.13
N ARG A 367 8.84 -7.87 -2.97
CA ARG A 367 9.65 -6.65 -3.07
C ARG A 367 10.65 -6.52 -1.92
N HIS A 368 10.27 -6.94 -0.71
CA HIS A 368 11.22 -6.99 0.40
C HIS A 368 12.33 -8.00 0.15
N THR A 369 11.99 -9.16 -0.41
CA THR A 369 12.95 -10.21 -0.80
C THR A 369 13.92 -9.69 -1.85
N PHE A 370 13.43 -8.99 -2.89
CA PHE A 370 14.29 -8.31 -3.85
C PHE A 370 15.23 -7.31 -3.17
N ALA A 371 14.69 -6.45 -2.31
CA ALA A 371 15.46 -5.37 -1.69
C ALA A 371 16.61 -5.89 -0.83
N VAL A 372 16.35 -6.91 0.00
CA VAL A 372 17.38 -7.55 0.84
C VAL A 372 18.40 -8.27 -0.03
N THR A 373 17.96 -9.03 -1.03
CA THR A 373 18.88 -9.78 -1.91
C THR A 373 19.78 -8.84 -2.73
N MET A 374 19.19 -7.83 -3.36
CA MET A 374 19.93 -6.85 -4.15
C MET A 374 20.90 -6.02 -3.32
N TYR A 375 20.58 -5.73 -2.05
CA TYR A 375 21.53 -5.06 -1.16
C TYR A 375 22.83 -5.85 -1.05
N PHE A 376 22.75 -7.16 -0.77
CA PHE A 376 23.93 -8.01 -0.67
C PHE A 376 24.67 -8.14 -2.01
N GLU A 377 23.95 -8.24 -3.14
CA GLU A 377 24.59 -8.26 -4.46
C GLU A 377 25.35 -6.95 -4.76
N LEU A 378 24.79 -5.79 -4.40
CA LEU A 378 25.46 -4.50 -4.55
C LEU A 378 26.71 -4.39 -3.67
N VAL A 379 26.64 -4.90 -2.43
CA VAL A 379 27.79 -4.96 -1.51
C VAL A 379 28.88 -5.87 -2.08
N ARG A 380 28.51 -7.08 -2.54
CA ARG A 380 29.43 -8.04 -3.17
C ARG A 380 30.10 -7.48 -4.43
N ALA A 381 29.38 -6.68 -5.20
CA ALA A 381 29.90 -5.98 -6.37
C ALA A 381 30.76 -4.73 -6.03
N GLY A 382 31.04 -4.48 -4.74
CA GLY A 382 31.89 -3.37 -4.30
C GLY A 382 31.29 -1.99 -4.51
N LYS A 383 29.96 -1.86 -4.58
CA LYS A 383 29.32 -0.54 -4.71
C LYS A 383 29.53 0.28 -3.45
N ALA A 384 30.09 1.48 -3.59
CA ALA A 384 30.36 2.39 -2.47
C ALA A 384 29.10 2.78 -1.69
N GLU A 385 27.97 2.98 -2.38
CA GLU A 385 26.71 3.44 -1.78
C GLU A 385 25.51 2.53 -2.10
N PRO A 386 25.46 1.28 -1.56
CA PRO A 386 24.42 0.30 -1.91
C PRO A 386 23.00 0.78 -1.60
N TRP A 387 22.82 1.52 -0.49
CA TRP A 387 21.52 2.06 -0.08
C TRP A 387 20.97 3.09 -1.06
N LEU A 388 21.85 3.90 -1.65
CA LEU A 388 21.45 4.91 -2.64
C LEU A 388 21.06 4.26 -3.96
N SER A 389 21.84 3.27 -4.42
CA SER A 389 21.48 2.45 -5.58
C SER A 389 20.14 1.74 -5.37
N LEU A 390 19.95 1.13 -4.20
CA LEU A 390 18.70 0.44 -3.85
C LEU A 390 17.50 1.41 -3.77
N ARG A 391 17.68 2.62 -3.22
CA ARG A 391 16.64 3.67 -3.19
C ARG A 391 16.13 3.98 -4.60
N THR A 392 17.05 4.13 -5.55
CA THR A 392 16.73 4.40 -6.96
C THR A 392 16.01 3.21 -7.60
N LEU A 393 16.55 1.99 -7.41
CA LEU A 393 15.94 0.75 -7.90
C LEU A 393 14.57 0.43 -7.30
N LEU A 394 14.23 1.00 -6.14
CA LEU A 394 12.93 0.84 -5.49
C LEU A 394 11.99 2.03 -5.76
N GLY A 395 12.50 3.17 -6.22
CA GLY A 395 11.72 4.40 -6.39
C GLY A 395 11.20 4.97 -5.07
N HIS A 396 12.06 5.02 -4.04
CA HIS A 396 11.75 5.71 -2.78
C HIS A 396 12.17 7.18 -2.86
N SER A 397 11.27 8.11 -2.52
CA SER A 397 11.56 9.55 -2.53
C SER A 397 12.66 9.93 -1.53
N HIS A 398 12.73 9.24 -0.39
CA HIS A 398 13.70 9.51 0.67
C HIS A 398 14.53 8.26 0.96
N ILE A 399 15.84 8.44 1.16
CA ILE A 399 16.75 7.34 1.50
C ILE A 399 16.41 6.73 2.87
N THR A 400 15.90 7.56 3.79
CA THR A 400 15.44 7.14 5.13
C THR A 400 14.34 6.10 5.05
N THR A 401 13.44 6.16 4.05
CA THR A 401 12.43 5.13 3.82
C THR A 401 13.08 3.79 3.51
N THR A 402 14.10 3.75 2.63
CA THR A 402 14.80 2.51 2.29
C THR A 402 15.52 1.94 3.52
N ILE A 403 16.29 2.76 4.22
CA ILE A 403 17.07 2.31 5.39
C ILE A 403 16.13 1.82 6.50
N ASN A 404 15.15 2.63 6.91
CA ASN A 404 14.25 2.28 8.02
C ASN A 404 13.40 1.04 7.73
N THR A 405 13.08 0.76 6.46
CA THR A 405 12.31 -0.44 6.09
C THR A 405 13.18 -1.70 6.09
N TYR A 406 14.43 -1.64 5.60
CA TYR A 406 15.20 -2.85 5.30
C TYR A 406 16.39 -3.12 6.22
N LEU A 407 16.89 -2.11 6.94
CA LEU A 407 18.12 -2.22 7.73
C LEU A 407 18.08 -3.41 8.69
N ARG A 408 16.98 -3.58 9.43
CA ARG A 408 16.84 -4.69 10.38
C ARG A 408 16.87 -6.06 9.69
N SER A 409 16.19 -6.21 8.56
CA SER A 409 16.17 -7.47 7.79
C SER A 409 17.54 -7.80 7.19
N VAL A 410 18.28 -6.78 6.75
CA VAL A 410 19.68 -6.92 6.30
C VAL A 410 20.56 -7.37 7.46
N GLN A 411 20.51 -6.70 8.61
CA GLN A 411 21.29 -7.05 9.79
C GLN A 411 21.04 -8.49 10.26
N ILE A 412 19.78 -8.93 10.29
CA ILE A 412 19.43 -10.32 10.64
C ILE A 412 20.04 -11.30 9.63
N ARG A 413 19.95 -11.02 8.33
CA ARG A 413 20.48 -11.92 7.30
C ARG A 413 22.01 -11.93 7.28
N GLU A 414 22.65 -10.78 7.51
CA GLU A 414 24.10 -10.65 7.65
C GLU A 414 24.61 -11.48 8.84
N ALA A 415 23.91 -11.46 9.97
CA ALA A 415 24.21 -12.32 11.11
C ALA A 415 24.13 -13.81 10.74
N LEU A 416 23.09 -14.25 10.02
CA LEU A 416 22.98 -15.64 9.54
C LEU A 416 24.13 -16.06 8.60
N MET A 417 24.58 -15.14 7.73
CA MET A 417 25.75 -15.37 6.87
C MET A 417 27.04 -15.43 7.68
N THR A 418 27.14 -14.65 8.76
CA THR A 418 28.29 -14.63 9.68
C THR A 418 28.33 -15.87 10.58
N ASP A 419 27.18 -16.40 10.98
CA ASP A 419 27.10 -17.66 11.72
C ASP A 419 27.59 -18.84 10.89
N THR A 420 27.44 -18.78 9.57
CA THR A 420 28.04 -19.77 8.66
C THR A 420 29.58 -19.68 8.69
N LEU A 421 30.14 -18.47 8.77
CA LEU A 421 31.57 -18.24 8.98
C LEU A 421 32.02 -18.75 10.37
N ASN A 422 31.27 -18.48 11.44
CA ASN A 422 31.59 -19.00 12.78
C ASN A 422 31.49 -20.53 12.87
N THR A 423 30.55 -21.13 12.15
CA THR A 423 30.44 -22.59 12.03
C THR A 423 31.63 -23.16 11.26
N TYR A 424 32.06 -22.47 10.20
CA TYR A 424 33.27 -22.82 9.44
C TYR A 424 34.56 -22.64 10.29
N LEU A 425 34.65 -21.56 11.07
CA LEU A 425 35.77 -21.29 11.97
C LEU A 425 35.81 -22.25 13.17
N LYS A 426 34.64 -22.71 13.67
CA LYS A 426 34.55 -23.78 14.67
C LYS A 426 34.97 -25.12 14.08
N ALA A 427 34.49 -25.47 12.88
CA ALA A 427 34.92 -26.68 12.19
C ALA A 427 36.44 -26.69 11.92
N LEU A 428 37.04 -25.54 11.61
CA LEU A 428 38.50 -25.40 11.48
C LEU A 428 39.27 -25.50 12.81
N ARG A 429 38.59 -25.35 13.95
CA ARG A 429 39.20 -25.34 15.29
C ARG A 429 38.99 -26.65 16.04
N ASP A 430 37.91 -27.35 15.75
CA ASP A 430 37.51 -28.57 16.45
C ASP A 430 37.91 -29.87 15.71
N GLY A 431 38.48 -29.77 14.50
CA GLY A 431 39.05 -30.90 13.74
C GLY A 431 38.05 -31.59 12.83
#